data_AF-A0A915IU41-F1
#
_entry.id   AF-A0A915IU41-F1
#
_cell.length_a   1.000
_cell.length_b   1.000
_cell.length_c   1.000
_cell.angle_alpha   90.00
_cell.angle_beta   90.00
_cell.angle_gamma   90.00
#
_symmetry.space_group_name_H-M   'P 1'
#
loop_
_entity.id
_entity.type
_entity.pdbx_description
1 polymer ?
#
loop_
_entity_poly.entity_id
_entity_poly.type
_entity_poly.pdbx_seq_one_letter_code
_entity_poly.pdbx_strand_id
1 'polypeptide(L)'
;MKVKCLASSANQMRPRNQHFSALATEQIRRVDPSSIYFFTKNYCIPYRLEIRQYRLVAFFDSIVYGLFFANTKIFILFAVLSSYYFDGVSGLKSDHIFVATAMFNMFRMPVGLFLPFAIKFLMEYKISVKRIQEFLLLKDQNVQCLPKENIRSQNDTNEECQVSMMNYSAKFSEQNETNVVEDINFNLKPGKLMMIVGPVGSGKLDLSISFSRMILI
;
A
#
# COMPACT_ATOMS: atom_id res chain seq x y z
N MET A 1 -21.17 -11.95 -5.26
CA MET A 1 -19.83 -12.58 -5.17
C MET A 1 -18.77 -11.51 -5.43
N LYS A 2 -18.19 -10.90 -4.38
CA LYS A 2 -17.16 -9.84 -4.47
C LYS A 2 -15.80 -10.45 -4.14
N VAL A 3 -15.07 -10.92 -5.15
CA VAL A 3 -13.64 -11.25 -5.01
C VAL A 3 -12.86 -9.96 -5.20
N LYS A 4 -12.76 -9.14 -4.14
CA LYS A 4 -11.83 -8.00 -4.14
C LYS A 4 -10.42 -8.57 -3.94
N CYS A 5 -9.60 -8.41 -4.97
CA CYS A 5 -8.19 -8.77 -5.08
C CYS A 5 -7.40 -8.75 -3.75
N LEU A 6 -7.10 -9.93 -3.23
CA LEU A 6 -6.33 -10.16 -1.99
C LEU A 6 -4.88 -9.69 -2.07
N ALA A 7 -4.32 -9.65 -3.28
CA ALA A 7 -2.97 -9.16 -3.53
C ALA A 7 -2.80 -7.65 -3.29
N SER A 8 -3.90 -6.88 -3.20
CA SER A 8 -3.87 -5.45 -2.83
C SER A 8 -3.85 -5.20 -1.34
N SER A 9 -3.96 -6.21 -0.50
CA SER A 9 -3.72 -6.03 0.94
C SER A 9 -2.24 -6.29 1.27
N ALA A 10 -1.64 -7.36 0.72
CA ALA A 10 -0.30 -7.83 1.09
C ALA A 10 0.82 -6.78 1.04
N ASN A 11 0.94 -6.03 -0.05
CA ASN A 11 2.02 -5.04 -0.18
C ASN A 11 1.75 -3.72 0.57
N GLN A 12 0.55 -3.51 1.14
CA GLN A 12 0.27 -2.31 1.96
C GLN A 12 0.64 -2.52 3.44
N MET A 13 1.09 -3.74 3.80
CA MET A 13 1.35 -4.13 5.19
C MET A 13 2.76 -3.82 5.69
N ARG A 14 3.79 -3.88 4.82
CA ARG A 14 5.19 -3.76 5.25
C ARG A 14 5.53 -2.44 5.98
N PRO A 15 5.12 -1.25 5.48
CA PRO A 15 5.32 0.00 6.22
C PRO A 15 4.31 0.21 7.36
N ARG A 16 3.13 -0.43 7.30
CA ARG A 16 2.06 -0.28 8.30
C ARG A 16 2.36 -1.07 9.59
N ASN A 17 3.04 -2.22 9.47
CA ASN A 17 3.39 -3.07 10.60
C ASN A 17 4.43 -2.43 11.55
N GLN A 18 5.39 -1.66 11.03
CA GLN A 18 6.38 -0.96 11.85
C GLN A 18 5.74 0.22 12.62
N HIS A 19 4.85 0.96 11.96
CA HIS A 19 4.09 2.03 12.59
C HIS A 19 3.09 1.49 13.63
N PHE A 20 2.54 0.29 13.40
CA PHE A 20 1.64 -0.41 14.30
C PHE A 20 2.32 -0.87 15.60
N SER A 21 3.53 -1.45 15.52
CA SER A 21 4.26 -1.86 16.73
C SER A 21 4.57 -0.66 17.63
N ALA A 22 4.94 0.49 17.05
CA ALA A 22 5.25 1.70 17.79
C ALA A 22 4.03 2.33 18.47
N LEU A 23 2.92 2.48 17.73
CA LEU A 23 1.67 3.04 18.26
C LEU A 23 0.98 2.11 19.28
N ALA A 24 1.05 0.80 19.08
CA ALA A 24 0.55 -0.17 20.05
C ALA A 24 1.34 -0.10 21.35
N THR A 25 2.68 0.01 21.31
CA THR A 25 3.49 0.20 22.53
C THR A 25 3.21 1.52 23.24
N GLU A 26 2.87 2.60 22.52
CA GLU A 26 2.48 3.86 23.15
C GLU A 26 1.09 3.80 23.80
N GLN A 27 0.10 3.21 23.13
CA GLN A 27 -1.28 3.14 23.62
C GLN A 27 -1.44 2.15 24.79
N ILE A 28 -0.68 1.05 24.80
CA ILE A 28 -0.68 0.10 25.93
C ILE A 28 -0.12 0.72 27.22
N ARG A 29 0.73 1.76 27.12
CA ARG A 29 1.28 2.47 28.29
C ARG A 29 0.23 3.35 29.00
N ARG A 30 -0.85 3.76 28.32
CA ARG A 30 -2.00 4.45 28.93
C ARG A 30 -3.16 3.49 29.05
N VAL A 31 -3.29 2.85 30.21
CA VAL A 31 -4.30 1.82 30.50
C VAL A 31 -5.66 2.49 30.80
N ASP A 32 -6.24 3.13 29.79
CA ASP A 32 -7.61 3.65 29.85
C ASP A 32 -8.56 2.67 29.13
N PRO A 33 -9.68 2.23 29.75
CA PRO A 33 -10.61 1.28 29.14
C PRO A 33 -11.16 1.75 27.79
N SER A 34 -11.44 3.05 27.65
CA SER A 34 -11.91 3.66 26.39
C SER A 34 -10.87 3.58 25.28
N SER A 35 -9.58 3.71 25.61
CA SER A 35 -8.48 3.57 24.67
C SER A 35 -8.35 2.14 24.14
N ILE A 36 -8.53 1.14 25.01
CA ILE A 36 -8.52 -0.28 24.63
C ILE A 36 -9.67 -0.60 23.66
N TYR A 37 -10.88 -0.09 23.90
CA TYR A 37 -12.00 -0.27 22.98
C TYR A 37 -11.78 0.42 21.64
N PHE A 38 -11.21 1.62 21.63
CA PHE A 38 -10.85 2.33 20.40
C PHE A 38 -9.78 1.58 19.61
N PHE A 39 -8.74 1.09 20.29
CA PHE A 39 -7.66 0.33 19.69
C PHE A 39 -8.16 -1.00 19.08
N THR A 40 -8.97 -1.73 19.85
CA THR A 40 -9.54 -3.01 19.37
C THR A 40 -10.44 -2.81 18.16
N LYS A 41 -11.32 -1.80 18.18
CA LYS A 41 -12.25 -1.53 17.07
C LYS A 41 -11.54 -1.08 15.79
N ASN A 42 -10.60 -0.13 15.91
CA ASN A 42 -9.99 0.50 14.74
C ASN A 42 -8.79 -0.28 14.16
N TYR A 43 -8.14 -1.13 14.96
CA TYR A 43 -6.90 -1.79 14.55
C TYR A 43 -6.97 -3.31 14.65
N CYS A 44 -7.48 -3.86 15.75
CA CYS A 44 -7.47 -5.30 15.95
C CYS A 44 -8.49 -6.04 15.04
N ILE A 45 -9.68 -5.47 14.84
CA ILE A 45 -10.71 -6.02 13.93
C ILE A 45 -10.22 -6.11 12.46
N PRO A 46 -9.73 -5.03 11.83
CA PRO A 46 -9.27 -5.11 10.44
C PRO A 46 -8.07 -6.06 10.29
N TYR A 47 -7.14 -6.06 11.25
CA TYR A 47 -6.00 -6.98 11.24
C TYR A 47 -6.41 -8.46 11.31
N ARG A 48 -7.45 -8.80 12.07
CA ARG A 48 -8.00 -10.17 12.10
C ARG A 48 -8.62 -10.59 10.77
N LEU A 49 -9.33 -9.68 10.11
CA LEU A 49 -9.90 -9.94 8.78
C LEU A 49 -8.81 -10.17 7.73
N GLU A 50 -7.71 -9.43 7.85
CA GLU A 50 -6.52 -9.53 7.01
C GLU A 50 -5.78 -10.87 7.19
N ILE A 51 -5.56 -11.33 8.44
CA ILE A 51 -5.01 -12.67 8.70
C ILE A 51 -5.91 -13.77 8.12
N ARG A 52 -7.24 -13.59 8.20
CA ARG A 52 -8.19 -14.56 7.65
C ARG A 52 -8.05 -14.69 6.13
N GLN A 53 -7.74 -13.59 5.44
CA GLN A 53 -7.45 -13.58 4.01
C GLN A 53 -6.20 -14.38 3.66
N TYR A 54 -5.11 -14.21 4.42
CA TYR A 54 -3.90 -15.02 4.23
C TYR A 54 -4.11 -16.50 4.46
N ARG A 55 -4.87 -16.86 5.50
CA ARG A 55 -5.19 -18.26 5.77
C ARG A 55 -5.94 -18.90 4.61
N LEU A 56 -6.85 -18.16 3.99
CA LEU A 56 -7.59 -18.61 2.82
C LEU A 56 -6.68 -18.79 1.60
N VAL A 57 -5.73 -17.88 1.35
CA VAL A 57 -4.72 -18.05 0.28
C VAL A 57 -3.84 -19.27 0.53
N ALA A 58 -3.33 -19.43 1.75
CA ALA A 58 -2.52 -20.59 2.13
C ALA A 58 -3.30 -21.91 1.99
N PHE A 59 -4.60 -21.89 2.29
CA PHE A 59 -5.49 -23.02 2.08
C PHE A 59 -5.63 -23.37 0.59
N PHE A 60 -5.84 -22.38 -0.28
CA PHE A 60 -5.85 -22.60 -1.73
C PHE A 60 -4.51 -23.12 -2.26
N ASP A 61 -3.39 -22.53 -1.84
CA ASP A 61 -2.05 -23.00 -2.21
C ASP A 61 -1.88 -24.48 -1.78
N SER A 62 -2.33 -24.84 -0.58
CA SER A 62 -2.29 -26.22 -0.06
C SER A 62 -3.14 -27.19 -0.91
N ILE A 63 -4.33 -26.77 -1.34
CA ILE A 63 -5.19 -27.55 -2.24
C ILE A 63 -4.49 -27.80 -3.58
N VAL A 64 -3.89 -26.76 -4.18
CA VAL A 64 -3.19 -26.87 -5.47
C VAL A 64 -2.02 -27.85 -5.37
N TYR A 65 -1.21 -27.77 -4.32
CA TYR A 65 -0.12 -28.71 -4.09
C TYR A 65 -0.63 -30.14 -3.82
N GLY A 66 -1.68 -30.29 -3.02
CA GLY A 66 -2.29 -31.58 -2.74
C GLY A 66 -2.83 -32.26 -4.01
N LEU A 67 -3.56 -31.51 -4.83
CA LEU A 67 -4.05 -31.98 -6.14
C LEU A 67 -2.89 -32.34 -7.06
N PHE A 68 -1.83 -31.53 -7.12
CA PHE A 68 -0.66 -31.83 -7.94
C PHE A 68 -0.06 -33.21 -7.63
N PHE A 69 0.11 -33.57 -6.34
CA PHE A 69 0.61 -34.89 -5.95
C PHE A 69 -0.39 -36.02 -6.24
N ALA A 70 -1.69 -35.80 -6.04
CA ALA A 70 -2.73 -36.79 -6.29
C ALA A 70 -3.00 -37.04 -7.78
N ASN A 71 -2.84 -36.02 -8.64
CA ASN A 71 -3.24 -36.02 -10.04
C ASN A 71 -2.65 -37.17 -10.86
N THR A 72 -1.39 -37.55 -10.64
CA THR A 72 -0.79 -38.70 -11.37
C THR A 72 -1.46 -40.02 -11.05
N LYS A 73 -1.84 -40.25 -9.79
CA LYS A 73 -2.47 -41.50 -9.36
C LYS A 73 -3.90 -41.59 -9.93
N ILE A 74 -4.62 -40.48 -9.89
CA ILE A 74 -5.99 -40.37 -10.42
C ILE A 74 -6.01 -40.54 -11.94
N PHE A 75 -5.06 -39.90 -12.65
CA PHE A 75 -4.97 -40.00 -14.11
C PHE A 75 -4.66 -41.42 -14.57
N ILE A 76 -3.72 -42.10 -13.92
CA ILE A 76 -3.38 -43.50 -14.24
C ILE A 76 -4.60 -44.41 -14.01
N LEU A 77 -5.31 -44.25 -12.89
CA LEU A 77 -6.53 -45.01 -12.61
C LEU A 77 -7.60 -44.77 -13.68
N PHE A 78 -7.83 -43.52 -14.07
CA PHE A 78 -8.80 -43.18 -15.10
C PHE A 78 -8.39 -43.73 -16.48
N ALA A 79 -7.11 -43.63 -16.85
CA ALA A 79 -6.59 -44.17 -18.11
C ALA A 79 -6.79 -45.68 -18.20
N VAL A 80 -6.50 -46.42 -17.12
CA VAL A 80 -6.71 -47.87 -17.04
C VAL A 80 -8.20 -48.22 -17.12
N LEU A 81 -9.06 -47.55 -16.35
CA LEU A 81 -10.51 -47.77 -16.38
C LEU A 81 -11.12 -47.47 -17.76
N SER A 82 -10.68 -46.37 -18.40
CA SER A 82 -11.12 -46.01 -19.74
C SER A 82 -10.68 -47.03 -20.78
N SER A 83 -9.43 -47.50 -20.74
CA SER A 83 -8.96 -48.55 -21.65
C SER A 83 -9.71 -49.88 -21.47
N TYR A 84 -10.07 -50.21 -20.24
CA TYR A 84 -10.87 -51.39 -19.92
C TYR A 84 -12.32 -51.26 -20.43
N TYR A 85 -12.92 -50.07 -20.34
CA TYR A 85 -14.30 -49.85 -20.78
C TYR A 85 -14.46 -49.89 -22.31
N PHE A 86 -13.51 -49.30 -23.05
CA PHE A 86 -13.61 -49.19 -24.51
C PHE A 86 -13.25 -50.48 -25.26
N ASP A 87 -12.17 -51.15 -24.86
CA ASP A 87 -11.61 -52.29 -25.62
C ASP A 87 -11.63 -53.62 -24.83
N GLY A 88 -12.25 -53.61 -23.64
CA GLY A 88 -12.28 -54.76 -22.74
C GLY A 88 -10.88 -55.15 -22.24
N VAL A 89 -10.69 -56.43 -21.95
CA VAL A 89 -9.39 -56.98 -21.49
C VAL A 89 -8.30 -56.85 -22.58
N SER A 90 -8.69 -56.88 -23.85
CA SER A 90 -7.83 -56.74 -25.03
C SER A 90 -7.18 -55.36 -25.18
N GLY A 91 -7.78 -54.31 -24.59
CA GLY A 91 -7.28 -52.93 -24.65
C GLY A 91 -6.15 -52.59 -23.69
N LEU A 92 -5.86 -53.46 -22.71
CA LEU A 92 -4.87 -53.23 -21.67
C LEU A 92 -3.43 -53.50 -22.16
N LYS A 93 -3.05 -52.87 -23.28
CA LYS A 93 -1.70 -52.99 -23.82
C LYS A 93 -0.76 -52.02 -23.09
N SER A 94 0.32 -52.57 -22.53
CA SER A 94 1.27 -51.82 -21.70
C SER A 94 1.91 -50.63 -22.42
N ASP A 95 2.19 -50.77 -23.72
CA ASP A 95 2.83 -49.73 -24.54
C ASP A 95 2.04 -48.41 -24.54
N HIS A 96 0.71 -48.46 -24.71
CA HIS A 96 -0.12 -47.26 -24.77
C HIS A 96 -0.24 -46.57 -23.41
N ILE A 97 -0.37 -47.33 -22.33
CA ILE A 97 -0.48 -46.81 -20.96
C ILE A 97 0.84 -46.15 -20.53
N PHE A 98 1.97 -46.76 -20.88
CA PHE A 98 3.30 -46.22 -20.57
C PHE A 98 3.56 -44.91 -21.32
N VAL A 99 3.27 -44.86 -22.62
CA VAL A 99 3.44 -43.64 -23.43
C VAL A 99 2.49 -42.52 -22.96
N ALA A 100 1.22 -42.83 -22.68
CA ALA A 100 0.26 -41.84 -22.17
C ALA A 100 0.69 -41.28 -20.80
N THR A 101 1.23 -42.13 -19.92
CA THR A 101 1.75 -41.71 -18.61
C THR A 101 2.98 -40.82 -18.76
N ALA A 102 3.88 -41.13 -19.70
CA ALA A 102 5.06 -40.31 -19.97
C ALA A 102 4.69 -38.92 -20.51
N MET A 103 3.75 -38.85 -21.46
CA MET A 103 3.23 -37.58 -22.00
C MET A 103 2.56 -36.74 -20.91
N PHE A 104 1.74 -37.35 -20.05
CA PHE A 104 1.11 -36.66 -18.93
C PHE A 104 2.13 -36.11 -17.94
N ASN A 105 3.16 -36.88 -17.59
CA ASN A 105 4.23 -36.43 -16.69
C ASN A 105 4.97 -35.20 -17.23
N MET A 106 5.13 -35.07 -18.55
CA MET A 106 5.74 -33.91 -19.18
C MET A 106 4.88 -32.64 -19.02
N PHE A 107 3.55 -32.75 -19.17
CA PHE A 107 2.62 -31.62 -18.99
C PHE A 107 2.24 -31.33 -17.54
N ARG A 108 2.47 -32.28 -16.63
CA ARG A 108 2.11 -32.17 -15.21
C ARG A 108 2.66 -30.90 -14.56
N MET A 109 3.94 -30.60 -14.76
CA MET A 109 4.60 -29.42 -14.18
C MET A 109 4.04 -28.09 -14.70
N PRO A 110 4.00 -27.84 -16.04
CA PRO A 110 3.52 -26.57 -16.56
C PRO A 110 2.04 -26.32 -16.25
N VAL A 111 1.19 -27.34 -16.36
CA VAL A 111 -0.25 -27.18 -16.14
C VAL A 111 -0.60 -27.17 -14.66
N GLY A 112 -0.02 -28.09 -13.88
CA GLY A 112 -0.39 -28.29 -12.47
C GLY A 112 0.20 -27.25 -11.52
N LEU A 113 1.31 -26.62 -11.87
CA LEU A 113 2.05 -25.74 -10.96
C LEU A 113 2.38 -24.37 -11.56
N PHE A 114 2.95 -24.31 -12.77
CA PHE A 114 3.33 -23.00 -13.34
C PHE A 114 2.13 -22.15 -13.74
N LEU A 115 1.07 -22.74 -14.29
CA LEU A 115 -0.14 -22.00 -14.66
C LEU A 115 -0.82 -21.27 -13.49
N PRO A 116 -1.14 -21.93 -12.35
CA PRO A 116 -1.73 -21.23 -11.21
C PRO A 116 -0.79 -20.16 -10.62
N PHE A 117 0.52 -20.41 -10.60
CA PHE A 117 1.49 -19.40 -10.16
C PHE A 117 1.56 -18.21 -11.11
N ALA A 118 1.55 -18.42 -12.42
CA ALA A 118 1.55 -17.35 -13.40
C ALA A 118 0.33 -16.43 -13.22
N ILE A 119 -0.86 -17.00 -13.01
CA ILE A 119 -2.08 -16.22 -12.73
C ILE A 119 -1.93 -15.42 -11.43
N LYS A 120 -1.39 -16.03 -10.37
CA LYS A 120 -1.14 -15.35 -9.08
C LYS A 120 -0.21 -14.14 -9.27
N PHE A 121 0.91 -14.34 -9.96
CA PHE A 121 1.88 -13.27 -10.24
C PHE A 121 1.29 -12.16 -11.11
N LEU A 122 0.49 -12.47 -12.13
CA LEU A 122 -0.16 -11.46 -12.96
C LEU A 122 -1.11 -10.58 -12.14
N MET A 123 -1.86 -11.18 -11.21
CA MET A 123 -2.77 -10.44 -10.34
C MET A 123 -2.01 -9.54 -9.35
N GLU A 124 -0.93 -10.04 -8.75
CA GLU A 124 -0.05 -9.26 -7.87
C GLU A 124 0.66 -8.12 -8.61
N TYR A 125 1.14 -8.39 -9.82
CA TYR A 125 1.75 -7.40 -10.70
C TYR A 125 0.79 -6.26 -11.02
N LYS A 126 -0.43 -6.57 -11.49
CA LYS A 126 -1.43 -5.57 -11.87
C LYS A 126 -1.74 -4.59 -10.75
N ILE A 127 -1.81 -5.09 -9.52
CA ILE A 127 -2.06 -4.28 -8.33
C ILE A 127 -0.84 -3.43 -7.97
N SER A 128 0.36 -4.00 -8.08
CA SER A 128 1.60 -3.29 -7.80
C SER A 128 1.79 -2.11 -8.76
N VAL A 129 1.52 -2.31 -10.05
CA VAL A 129 1.55 -1.23 -11.06
C VAL A 129 0.51 -0.16 -10.75
N LYS A 130 -0.73 -0.56 -10.42
CA LYS A 130 -1.79 0.39 -10.07
C LYS A 130 -1.40 1.32 -8.93
N ARG A 131 -0.72 0.81 -7.90
CA ARG A 131 -0.24 1.60 -6.76
C ARG A 131 0.86 2.58 -7.13
N ILE A 132 1.81 2.13 -7.96
CA ILE A 132 2.88 3.00 -8.46
C ILE A 132 2.25 4.12 -9.30
N GLN A 133 1.30 3.79 -10.16
CA GLN A 133 0.56 4.77 -10.94
C GLN A 133 -0.20 5.77 -10.05
N GLU A 134 -0.92 5.30 -9.03
CA GLU A 134 -1.61 6.17 -8.08
C GLU A 134 -0.65 7.10 -7.34
N PHE A 135 0.53 6.61 -6.95
CA PHE A 135 1.56 7.41 -6.31
C PHE A 135 2.15 8.47 -7.26
N LEU A 136 2.48 8.09 -8.50
CA LEU A 136 3.04 9.01 -9.49
C LEU A 136 2.02 10.05 -10.00
N LEU A 137 0.73 9.74 -9.91
CA LEU A 137 -0.37 10.66 -10.24
C LEU A 137 -0.83 11.49 -9.05
N LEU A 138 -0.19 11.37 -7.87
CA LEU A 138 -0.47 12.29 -6.77
C LEU A 138 -0.14 13.71 -7.26
N LYS A 139 -1.10 14.62 -7.06
CA LYS A 139 -0.90 16.03 -7.33
C LYS A 139 0.26 16.50 -6.46
N ASP A 140 1.37 16.90 -7.08
CA ASP A 140 2.42 17.60 -6.37
C ASP A 140 1.79 18.79 -5.66
N GLN A 141 2.06 18.92 -4.37
CA GLN A 141 1.63 20.08 -3.62
C GLN A 141 2.33 21.25 -4.29
N ASN A 142 1.59 22.06 -5.05
CA ASN A 142 2.12 23.16 -5.84
C ASN A 142 2.92 24.08 -4.91
N VAL A 143 4.23 23.85 -4.82
CA VAL A 143 5.16 24.89 -4.49
C VAL A 143 5.09 25.76 -5.72
N GLN A 144 4.17 26.73 -5.70
CA GLN A 144 4.26 27.86 -6.60
C GLN A 144 5.59 28.51 -6.22
N CYS A 145 6.68 28.02 -6.82
CA CYS A 145 7.87 28.81 -7.00
C CYS A 145 7.33 30.05 -7.69
N LEU A 146 7.29 31.16 -6.95
CA LEU A 146 6.96 32.45 -7.51
C LEU A 146 7.74 32.56 -8.83
N PRO A 147 7.10 32.99 -9.93
CA PRO A 147 7.79 33.11 -11.19
C PRO A 147 9.10 33.84 -10.94
N LYS A 148 10.23 33.26 -11.34
CA LYS A 148 11.54 33.93 -11.39
C LYS A 148 11.54 35.06 -12.45
N GLU A 149 10.42 35.71 -12.67
CA GLU A 149 10.33 36.95 -13.40
C GLU A 149 10.48 38.07 -12.38
N ASN A 150 11.64 38.71 -12.43
CA ASN A 150 12.11 39.83 -11.60
C ASN A 150 13.14 39.50 -10.51
N ILE A 151 14.03 38.53 -10.73
CA ILE A 151 15.44 38.78 -10.36
C ILE A 151 16.04 39.63 -11.48
N ARG A 152 15.50 40.85 -11.65
CA ARG A 152 16.28 41.90 -12.27
C ARG A 152 17.33 42.24 -11.25
N SER A 153 18.57 42.16 -11.68
CA SER A 153 19.73 42.71 -11.01
C SER A 153 19.46 44.17 -10.65
N GLN A 154 18.86 44.42 -9.49
CA GLN A 154 18.97 45.71 -8.82
C GLN A 154 20.27 45.64 -8.03
N ASN A 155 21.34 45.95 -8.75
CA ASN A 155 22.49 46.59 -8.14
C ASN A 155 22.03 47.99 -7.71
N ASP A 156 21.33 48.08 -6.59
CA ASP A 156 21.11 49.33 -5.89
C ASP A 156 21.13 49.06 -4.37
N THR A 157 21.76 49.99 -3.69
CA THR A 157 22.29 49.92 -2.33
C THR A 157 21.21 49.80 -1.25
N ASN A 158 21.45 48.94 -0.25
CA ASN A 158 20.85 48.97 1.09
C ASN A 158 19.33 48.73 1.20
N GLU A 159 18.78 47.76 0.46
CA GLU A 159 17.49 47.19 0.86
C GLU A 159 17.71 46.14 1.98
N GLU A 160 17.46 46.56 3.22
CA GLU A 160 17.39 45.68 4.38
C GLU A 160 16.42 44.52 4.07
N CYS A 161 16.93 43.28 4.03
CA CYS A 161 16.14 42.08 3.78
C CYS A 161 15.00 41.99 4.83
N GLN A 162 13.80 42.42 4.41
CA GLN A 162 12.62 42.56 5.27
C GLN A 162 11.60 41.48 4.92
N VAL A 163 11.14 40.72 5.91
CA VAL A 163 10.12 39.69 5.70
C VAL A 163 8.77 40.26 6.15
N SER A 164 7.95 40.65 5.18
CA SER A 164 6.57 41.10 5.42
C SER A 164 5.58 40.03 4.97
N MET A 165 4.66 39.66 5.86
CA MET A 165 3.57 38.74 5.58
C MET A 165 2.26 39.47 5.85
N MET A 166 1.41 39.59 4.82
CA MET A 166 0.11 40.26 4.93
C MET A 166 -1.01 39.32 4.50
N ASN A 167 -2.07 39.26 5.31
CA ASN A 167 -3.27 38.43 5.14
C ASN A 167 -2.95 36.96 4.84
N TYR A 168 -2.04 36.37 5.62
CA TYR A 168 -1.67 34.98 5.43
C TYR A 168 -2.65 34.03 6.13
N SER A 169 -3.20 33.12 5.33
CA SER A 169 -4.10 32.07 5.79
C SER A 169 -3.62 30.71 5.27
N ALA A 170 -3.58 29.70 6.13
CA ALA A 170 -3.04 28.38 5.82
C ALA A 170 -3.96 27.24 6.25
N LYS A 171 -4.07 26.24 5.37
CA LYS A 171 -4.79 25.00 5.61
C LYS A 171 -3.83 23.83 5.69
N PHE A 172 -4.08 22.91 6.63
CA PHE A 172 -3.30 21.66 6.75
C PHE A 172 -3.54 20.70 5.57
N SER A 173 -4.75 20.73 5.00
CA SER A 173 -5.13 19.96 3.82
C SER A 173 -6.17 20.74 3.04
N GLU A 174 -6.16 20.60 1.71
CA GLU A 174 -7.20 21.16 0.82
C GLU A 174 -8.62 20.68 1.20
N GLN A 175 -8.72 19.55 1.91
CA GLN A 175 -9.98 18.94 2.35
C GLN A 175 -10.55 19.54 3.65
N ASN A 176 -9.77 20.34 4.39
CA ASN A 176 -10.25 20.94 5.62
C ASN A 176 -11.02 22.24 5.30
N GLU A 177 -12.24 22.35 5.85
CA GLU A 177 -13.06 23.55 5.69
C GLU A 177 -12.45 24.73 6.46
N THR A 178 -11.95 24.48 7.67
CA THR A 178 -11.33 25.48 8.53
C THR A 178 -9.85 25.65 8.23
N ASN A 179 -9.39 26.91 8.25
CA ASN A 179 -7.96 27.19 8.25
C ASN A 179 -7.39 26.95 9.65
N VAL A 180 -6.12 26.55 9.70
CA VAL A 180 -5.37 26.42 10.96
C VAL A 180 -4.84 27.78 11.40
N VAL A 181 -4.54 28.62 10.41
CA VAL A 181 -4.02 29.97 10.57
C VAL A 181 -4.85 30.89 9.68
N GLU A 182 -5.37 31.99 10.23
CA GLU A 182 -6.20 32.97 9.52
C GLU A 182 -5.66 34.39 9.74
N ASP A 183 -5.61 35.15 8.64
CA ASP A 183 -5.39 36.60 8.59
C ASP A 183 -4.18 37.10 9.41
N ILE A 184 -3.06 36.40 9.28
CA ILE A 184 -1.83 36.80 9.96
C ILE A 184 -1.12 37.92 9.20
N ASN A 185 -0.85 39.00 9.93
CA ASN A 185 -0.18 40.20 9.49
C ASN A 185 1.04 40.47 10.39
N PHE A 186 2.26 40.34 9.88
CA PHE A 186 3.46 40.75 10.61
C PHE A 186 4.58 41.23 9.68
N ASN A 187 5.47 42.04 10.24
CA ASN A 187 6.58 42.64 9.51
C ASN A 187 7.88 42.51 10.33
N LEU A 188 8.86 41.79 9.78
CA LEU A 188 10.15 41.49 10.39
C LEU A 188 11.27 42.28 9.70
N LYS A 189 11.93 43.13 10.49
CA LYS A 189 13.15 43.83 10.06
C LYS A 189 14.41 43.03 10.44
N PRO A 190 15.51 43.15 9.69
CA PRO A 190 16.75 42.46 10.04
C PRO A 190 17.27 42.89 11.42
N GLY A 191 17.91 41.95 12.13
CA GLY A 191 18.45 42.18 13.48
C GLY A 191 17.41 42.20 14.60
N LYS A 192 16.13 41.94 14.34
CA LYS A 192 15.08 41.83 15.36
C LYS A 192 14.69 40.37 15.62
N LEU A 193 14.60 40.00 16.90
CA LEU A 193 14.08 38.70 17.33
C LEU A 193 12.55 38.78 17.49
N MET A 194 11.84 37.84 16.88
CA MET A 194 10.40 37.66 17.05
C MET A 194 10.12 36.33 17.73
N MET A 195 9.16 36.33 18.66
CA MET A 195 8.74 35.15 19.41
C MET A 195 7.25 34.88 19.21
N ILE A 196 6.89 33.63 18.92
CA ILE A 196 5.49 33.20 18.73
C ILE A 196 4.97 32.61 20.04
N VAL A 197 3.97 33.26 20.67
CA VAL A 197 3.39 32.86 21.97
C VAL A 197 1.88 32.67 21.83
N GLY A 198 1.26 31.88 22.72
CA GLY A 198 -0.14 31.45 22.61
C GLY A 198 -0.44 30.14 23.36
N PRO A 199 -1.71 29.72 23.43
CA PRO A 199 -2.11 28.48 24.10
C PRO A 199 -1.77 27.22 23.28
N VAL A 200 -1.86 26.04 23.90
CA VAL A 200 -1.72 24.76 23.20
C VAL A 200 -2.84 24.61 22.17
N GLY A 201 -2.50 24.20 20.94
CA GLY A 201 -3.48 24.04 19.85
C GLY A 201 -3.76 25.31 19.03
N SER A 202 -3.03 26.41 19.25
CA SER A 202 -3.20 27.68 18.51
C SER A 202 -2.50 27.74 17.13
N GLY A 203 -1.93 26.63 16.63
CA GLY A 203 -1.29 26.61 15.31
C GLY A 203 0.12 27.19 15.23
N LYS A 204 0.82 27.42 16.36
CA LYS A 204 2.19 27.99 16.35
C LYS A 204 3.21 27.16 15.57
N LEU A 205 3.13 25.83 15.71
CA LEU A 205 4.02 24.91 15.01
C LEU A 205 3.72 24.93 13.51
N ASP A 206 2.44 24.95 13.15
CA ASP A 206 2.00 25.01 11.76
C ASP A 206 2.44 26.31 11.07
N LEU A 207 2.39 27.44 11.79
CA LEU A 207 2.95 28.71 11.34
C LEU A 207 4.47 28.63 11.09
N SER A 208 5.22 28.07 12.04
CA SER A 208 6.68 27.94 11.94
C SER A 208 7.11 27.07 10.76
N ILE A 209 6.40 25.96 10.54
CA ILE A 209 6.62 25.06 9.40
C ILE A 209 6.31 25.79 8.08
N SER A 210 5.21 26.53 8.04
CA SER A 210 4.81 27.31 6.86
C SER A 210 5.83 28.39 6.54
N PHE A 211 6.34 29.09 7.55
CA PHE A 211 7.37 30.11 7.41
C PHE A 211 8.70 29.54 6.91
N SER A 212 9.11 28.37 7.42
CA SER A 212 10.32 27.69 6.96
C SER A 212 10.24 27.27 5.49
N ARG A 213 9.06 26.89 5.01
CA ARG A 213 8.83 26.60 3.58
C ARG A 213 8.91 27.85 2.71
N MET A 214 8.48 29.01 3.22
CA MET A 214 8.53 30.28 2.48
C MET A 214 9.96 30.82 2.35
N ILE A 215 10.82 30.65 3.36
CA ILE A 215 12.23 31.10 3.31
C ILE A 215 13.10 30.24 2.38
N LEU A 216 12.75 28.97 2.20
CA LEU A 216 13.52 28.04 1.35
C LEU A 216 13.24 28.20 -0.16
N ILE A 217 12.36 29.12 -0.55
CA ILE A 217 12.02 29.45 -1.96
C ILE A 217 12.76 30.74 -2.35
#